data_AF-A0A0R2MPG2-F1
#
_entry.id   AF-A0A0R2MPG2-F1
#
_cell.length_a   1.000
_cell.length_b   1.000
_cell.length_c   1.000
_cell.angle_alpha   90.00
_cell.angle_beta   90.00
_cell.angle_gamma   90.00
#
_symmetry.space_group_name_H-M   'P 1'
#
loop_
_entity.id
_entity.type
_entity.pdbx_description
1 polymer ?
#
loop_
_entity_poly.entity_id
_entity_poly.type
_entity_poly.pdbx_seq_one_letter_code
_entity_poly.pdbx_strand_id
1 'polypeptide(L)'
;MQLQVAIDRVTLDAAVAVAKQLDGHTDIIEMGTSLVKDYGFAGIQAMHQAITKSKLLVDLKTIDEGPYEFKQGYAAGADILTVMGASSTATLDATYQVAEDQGKQMMIDLLEVDDTKLATITHYPNAIYALHHSVDRADKMNPVATVADFHAAHPEVAHLAIAGGINLDGAKELAEQGLTDIVIVGSTIMKAADPVAATQTFMEAMN
;
A
#
# COMPACT_ATOMS: atom_id res chain seq x y z
N MET A 1 -5.74 -13.55 -1.58
CA MET A 1 -5.51 -12.10 -1.70
C MET A 1 -5.42 -11.53 -0.29
N GLN A 2 -4.52 -10.58 -0.06
CA GLN A 2 -4.30 -9.91 1.23
C GLN A 2 -5.15 -8.63 1.32
N LEU A 3 -5.52 -8.27 2.54
CA LEU A 3 -6.12 -6.97 2.85
C LEU A 3 -5.08 -6.01 3.42
N GLN A 4 -5.04 -4.80 2.87
CA GLN A 4 -4.34 -3.67 3.45
C GLN A 4 -5.33 -2.60 3.91
N VAL A 5 -5.25 -2.18 5.16
CA VAL A 5 -6.09 -1.10 5.70
C VAL A 5 -5.28 0.19 5.81
N ALA A 6 -5.69 1.22 5.06
CA ALA A 6 -5.04 2.53 5.04
C ALA A 6 -5.61 3.47 6.10
N ILE A 7 -4.75 3.90 7.04
CA ILE A 7 -5.10 4.88 8.09
C ILE A 7 -4.59 6.25 7.68
N ASP A 8 -5.51 7.21 7.58
CA ASP A 8 -5.27 8.54 7.04
C ASP A 8 -5.96 9.62 7.86
N ARG A 9 -5.37 10.82 7.91
CA ARG A 9 -6.02 12.09 8.32
C ARG A 9 -6.69 12.00 9.71
N VAL A 10 -6.00 11.36 10.66
CA VAL A 10 -6.39 11.27 12.07
C VAL A 10 -5.24 11.70 12.97
N THR A 11 -5.48 11.88 14.27
CA THR A 11 -4.40 12.14 15.23
C THR A 11 -3.50 10.91 15.37
N LEU A 12 -2.24 11.10 15.76
CA LEU A 12 -1.33 9.97 16.00
C LEU A 12 -1.89 8.99 17.04
N ASP A 13 -2.47 9.49 18.13
CA ASP A 13 -3.08 8.65 19.17
C ASP A 13 -4.23 7.80 18.60
N ALA A 14 -5.06 8.38 17.72
CA ALA A 14 -6.14 7.66 17.07
C ALA A 14 -5.62 6.61 16.07
N ALA A 15 -4.58 6.96 15.29
CA ALA A 15 -3.93 6.03 14.38
C ALA A 15 -3.35 4.82 15.13
N VAL A 16 -2.60 5.07 16.21
CA VAL A 16 -2.02 4.02 17.07
C VAL A 16 -3.11 3.15 17.71
N ALA A 17 -4.18 3.77 18.22
CA ALA A 17 -5.29 3.04 18.83
C ALA A 17 -5.98 2.10 17.83
N VAL A 18 -6.27 2.59 16.62
CA VAL A 18 -6.91 1.77 15.58
C VAL A 18 -5.94 0.71 15.04
N ALA A 19 -4.67 1.05 14.79
CA ALA A 19 -3.67 0.08 14.35
C ALA A 19 -3.57 -1.10 15.32
N LYS A 20 -3.55 -0.84 16.64
CA LYS A 20 -3.57 -1.87 17.67
C LYS A 20 -4.82 -2.75 17.63
N GLN A 21 -5.98 -2.16 17.30
CA GLN A 21 -7.24 -2.92 17.18
C GLN A 21 -7.29 -3.77 15.91
N LEU A 22 -6.66 -3.30 14.82
CA LEU A 22 -6.59 -4.02 13.55
C LEU A 22 -5.50 -5.10 13.52
N ASP A 23 -4.52 -5.05 14.42
CA ASP A 23 -3.37 -5.96 14.46
C ASP A 23 -3.79 -7.44 14.54
N GLY A 24 -3.48 -8.20 13.50
CA GLY A 24 -3.88 -9.61 13.34
C GLY A 24 -5.30 -9.83 12.81
N HIS A 25 -6.04 -8.77 12.49
CA HIS A 25 -7.33 -8.83 11.80
C HIS A 25 -7.22 -8.47 10.31
N THR A 26 -6.09 -7.90 9.89
CA THR A 26 -5.73 -7.61 8.50
C THR A 26 -4.28 -8.00 8.24
N ASP A 27 -3.89 -8.22 6.99
CA ASP A 27 -2.52 -8.59 6.65
C ASP A 27 -1.55 -7.41 6.80
N ILE A 28 -1.98 -6.23 6.35
CA ILE A 28 -1.14 -5.03 6.27
C ILE A 28 -1.90 -3.84 6.86
N ILE A 29 -1.25 -3.12 7.78
CA ILE A 29 -1.72 -1.84 8.30
C ILE A 29 -0.84 -0.75 7.68
N GLU A 30 -1.46 0.21 7.02
CA GLU A 30 -0.77 1.32 6.36
C GLU A 30 -0.85 2.60 7.19
N MET A 31 0.32 3.17 7.49
CA MET A 31 0.47 4.57 7.86
C MET A 31 0.45 5.41 6.59
N GLY A 32 -0.71 5.97 6.25
CA GLY A 32 -0.92 6.72 5.01
C GLY A 32 -0.07 7.99 4.95
N THR A 33 0.13 8.52 3.73
CA THR A 33 1.00 9.70 3.48
C THR A 33 0.68 10.88 4.41
N SER A 34 -0.60 11.08 4.75
CA SER A 34 -1.02 12.18 5.64
C SER A 34 -0.41 12.08 7.03
N LEU A 35 -0.39 10.88 7.62
CA LEU A 35 0.23 10.64 8.93
C LEU A 35 1.76 10.76 8.86
N VAL A 36 2.38 10.33 7.74
CA VAL A 36 3.82 10.49 7.52
C VAL A 36 4.20 11.96 7.55
N LYS A 37 3.44 12.81 6.86
CA LYS A 37 3.68 14.26 6.80
C LYS A 37 3.45 14.94 8.16
N ASP A 38 2.45 14.51 8.91
CA ASP A 38 2.08 15.14 10.18
C ASP A 38 3.01 14.72 11.34
N TYR A 39 3.51 13.49 11.35
CA TYR A 39 4.21 12.90 12.51
C TYR A 39 5.62 12.34 12.22
N GLY A 40 5.99 12.20 10.94
CA GLY A 40 7.31 11.73 10.51
C GLY A 40 7.72 10.39 11.14
N PHE A 41 9.03 10.21 11.33
CA PHE A 41 9.60 8.97 11.86
C PHE A 41 9.13 8.63 13.29
N ALA A 42 8.82 9.64 14.11
CA ALA A 42 8.27 9.39 15.44
C ALA A 42 6.90 8.72 15.37
N GLY A 43 6.07 9.09 14.39
CA GLY A 43 4.80 8.43 14.12
C GLY A 43 4.97 6.98 13.67
N ILE A 44 5.94 6.72 12.77
CA ILE A 44 6.27 5.35 12.31
C ILE A 44 6.65 4.47 13.50
N GLN A 45 7.54 4.95 14.37
CA GLN A 45 7.98 4.20 15.55
C GLN A 45 6.82 3.92 16.52
N ALA A 46 5.93 4.89 16.73
CA ALA A 46 4.75 4.72 17.58
C ALA A 46 3.78 3.67 17.02
N MET A 47 3.56 3.66 15.70
CA MET A 47 2.75 2.63 15.05
C MET A 47 3.42 1.26 15.08
N HIS A 48 4.73 1.19 14.82
CA HIS A 48 5.48 -0.06 14.90
C HIS A 48 5.38 -0.72 16.28
N GLN A 49 5.45 0.07 17.37
CA GLN A 49 5.27 -0.45 18.73
C GLN A 49 3.87 -1.00 19.02
N ALA A 50 2.87 -0.59 18.25
CA ALA A 50 1.48 -1.00 18.44
C ALA A 50 1.10 -2.26 17.65
N ILE A 51 1.90 -2.63 16.65
CA ILE A 51 1.62 -3.71 15.69
C ILE A 51 2.62 -4.85 15.94
N THR A 52 2.11 -6.07 16.11
CA THR A 52 2.94 -7.24 16.43
C THR A 52 2.68 -8.44 15.52
N LYS A 53 1.58 -8.44 14.75
CA LYS A 53 1.14 -9.56 13.91
C LYS A 53 1.02 -9.17 12.45
N SER A 54 0.39 -8.04 12.16
CA SER A 54 0.25 -7.50 10.80
C SER A 54 1.56 -6.86 10.34
N LYS A 55 1.76 -6.75 9.03
CA LYS A 55 2.87 -5.93 8.48
C LYS A 55 2.55 -4.45 8.63
N LEU A 56 3.57 -3.64 8.89
CA LEU A 56 3.46 -2.18 8.81
C LEU A 56 3.93 -1.69 7.43
N LEU A 57 3.00 -1.13 6.66
CA LEU A 57 3.34 -0.33 5.49
C LEU A 57 3.43 1.15 5.88
N VAL A 58 4.45 1.85 5.41
CA VAL A 58 4.52 3.32 5.52
C VAL A 58 4.52 3.92 4.12
N ASP A 59 3.47 4.69 3.85
CA ASP A 59 3.24 5.30 2.56
C ASP A 59 4.03 6.63 2.43
N LEU A 60 5.35 6.49 2.30
CA LEU A 60 6.28 7.62 2.18
C LEU A 60 6.05 8.44 0.91
N LYS A 61 5.63 7.80 -0.18
CA LYS A 61 5.62 8.39 -1.53
C LYS A 61 6.97 8.98 -1.90
N THR A 62 8.04 8.25 -1.60
CA THR A 62 9.41 8.62 -1.94
C THR A 62 9.50 8.97 -3.42
N ILE A 63 10.06 10.13 -3.74
CA ILE A 63 10.25 10.61 -5.12
C ILE A 63 11.73 10.79 -5.48
N ASP A 64 12.52 11.17 -4.48
CA ASP A 64 13.97 11.36 -4.51
C ASP A 64 14.54 11.01 -3.12
N GLU A 65 15.87 11.03 -2.97
CA GLU A 65 16.58 10.63 -1.74
C GLU A 65 16.30 9.18 -1.30
N GLY A 66 15.92 8.33 -2.25
CA GLY A 66 15.43 6.98 -2.02
C GLY A 66 16.20 6.15 -0.99
N PRO A 67 17.54 6.00 -1.10
CA PRO A 67 18.30 5.24 -0.13
C PRO A 67 18.24 5.77 1.31
N TYR A 68 18.17 7.09 1.48
CA TYR A 68 18.07 7.68 2.81
C TYR A 68 16.67 7.44 3.40
N GLU A 69 15.62 7.77 2.64
CA GLU A 69 14.24 7.58 3.09
C GLU A 69 13.93 6.11 3.40
N PHE A 70 14.36 5.18 2.54
CA PHE A 70 14.12 3.75 2.75
C PHE A 70 14.88 3.20 3.96
N LYS A 71 16.16 3.58 4.13
CA LYS A 71 16.94 3.18 5.31
C LYS A 71 16.30 3.67 6.61
N GLN A 72 15.87 4.94 6.63
CA GLN A 72 15.26 5.52 7.82
C GLN A 72 13.87 4.92 8.09
N GLY A 73 13.05 4.68 7.06
CA GLY A 73 11.73 4.06 7.20
C GLY A 73 11.82 2.64 7.76
N TYR A 74 12.71 1.81 7.22
CA TYR A 74 12.92 0.45 7.74
C TYR A 74 13.53 0.46 9.15
N ALA A 75 14.50 1.34 9.43
CA ALA A 75 15.06 1.50 10.77
C ALA A 75 14.01 1.98 11.80
N ALA A 76 12.99 2.72 11.36
CA ALA A 76 11.86 3.14 12.20
C ALA A 76 10.82 2.02 12.44
N GLY A 77 10.94 0.89 11.73
CA GLY A 77 10.13 -0.32 11.96
C GLY A 77 9.13 -0.66 10.86
N ALA A 78 9.20 -0.03 9.69
CA ALA A 78 8.38 -0.42 8.54
C ALA A 78 8.78 -1.80 7.99
N ASP A 79 7.80 -2.52 7.45
CA ASP A 79 8.01 -3.75 6.67
C ASP A 79 7.95 -3.49 5.17
N ILE A 80 7.12 -2.52 4.78
CA ILE A 80 6.89 -2.11 3.39
C ILE A 80 6.98 -0.58 3.31
N LEU A 81 7.69 -0.07 2.32
CA LEU A 81 7.79 1.38 2.05
C LEU A 81 7.37 1.68 0.61
N THR A 82 6.67 2.80 0.41
CA THR A 82 6.24 3.23 -0.92
C THR A 82 7.24 4.19 -1.57
N VAL A 83 7.48 3.97 -2.86
CA VAL A 83 8.20 4.88 -3.77
C VAL A 83 7.28 5.18 -4.96
N MET A 84 7.26 6.41 -5.45
CA MET A 84 6.44 6.77 -6.60
C MET A 84 7.04 6.16 -7.87
N GLY A 85 6.21 5.51 -8.70
CA GLY A 85 6.64 5.03 -10.01
C GLY A 85 7.08 6.16 -10.94
N ALA A 86 6.65 7.40 -10.69
CA ALA A 86 7.12 8.61 -11.37
C ALA A 86 8.58 9.00 -11.04
N SER A 87 9.20 8.37 -10.03
CA SER A 87 10.61 8.62 -9.67
C SER A 87 11.57 8.29 -10.81
N SER A 88 12.79 8.82 -10.74
CA SER A 88 13.85 8.42 -11.68
C SER A 88 14.12 6.91 -11.58
N THR A 89 14.52 6.27 -12.68
CA THR A 89 14.90 4.84 -12.64
C THR A 89 16.05 4.61 -11.66
N ALA A 90 17.01 5.54 -11.58
CA ALA A 90 18.09 5.47 -10.61
C ALA A 90 17.60 5.51 -9.15
N THR A 91 16.54 6.27 -8.86
CA THR A 91 15.89 6.28 -7.53
C THR A 91 15.27 4.91 -7.25
N LEU A 92 14.49 4.37 -8.19
CA LEU A 92 13.82 3.07 -8.05
C LEU A 92 14.82 1.92 -7.88
N ASP A 93 15.91 1.90 -8.67
CA ASP A 93 16.98 0.93 -8.55
C ASP A 93 17.63 0.97 -7.17
N ALA A 94 17.89 2.18 -6.67
CA ALA A 94 18.55 2.38 -5.39
C ALA A 94 17.62 2.04 -4.20
N THR A 95 16.32 2.35 -4.27
CA THR A 95 15.34 1.94 -3.25
C THR A 95 15.12 0.43 -3.26
N TYR A 96 15.05 -0.18 -4.46
CA TYR A 96 14.94 -1.63 -4.61
C TYR A 96 16.13 -2.33 -3.93
N GLN A 97 17.36 -1.89 -4.22
CA GLN A 97 18.54 -2.47 -3.59
C GLN A 97 18.52 -2.36 -2.06
N VAL A 98 18.06 -1.22 -1.51
CA VAL A 98 17.95 -1.06 -0.05
C VAL A 98 16.90 -2.00 0.55
N ALA A 99 15.77 -2.21 -0.14
CA ALA A 99 14.74 -3.15 0.31
C ALA A 99 15.29 -4.59 0.35
N GLU A 100 15.96 -5.01 -0.73
CA GLU A 100 16.57 -6.34 -0.85
C GLU A 100 17.65 -6.57 0.21
N ASP A 101 18.55 -5.60 0.40
CA ASP A 101 19.64 -5.68 1.40
C ASP A 101 19.11 -5.82 2.84
N GLN A 102 17.92 -5.27 3.11
CA GLN A 102 17.28 -5.36 4.43
C GLN A 102 16.31 -6.54 4.56
N GLY A 103 16.07 -7.31 3.49
CA GLY A 103 15.05 -8.36 3.46
C GLY A 103 13.64 -7.81 3.71
N LYS A 104 13.37 -6.58 3.25
CA LYS A 104 12.09 -5.88 3.36
C LYS A 104 11.50 -5.63 1.97
N GLN A 105 10.29 -5.09 1.90
CA GLN A 105 9.59 -4.92 0.63
C GLN A 105 9.48 -3.45 0.20
N MET A 106 9.64 -3.22 -1.09
CA MET A 106 9.34 -1.97 -1.77
C MET A 106 7.97 -2.08 -2.45
N MET A 107 7.14 -1.05 -2.32
CA MET A 107 5.92 -0.88 -3.10
C MET A 107 6.07 0.32 -4.03
N ILE A 108 5.84 0.14 -5.33
CA ILE A 108 5.86 1.19 -6.33
C ILE A 108 4.44 1.72 -6.51
N ASP A 109 4.16 2.93 -6.06
CA ASP A 109 2.88 3.61 -6.27
C ASP A 109 2.79 4.11 -7.72
N LEU A 110 1.90 3.51 -8.51
CA LEU A 110 1.74 3.80 -9.94
C LEU A 110 0.79 4.96 -10.22
N LEU A 111 0.46 5.77 -9.19
CA LEU A 111 -0.36 6.95 -9.36
C LEU A 111 0.20 7.87 -10.48
N GLU A 112 -0.63 8.11 -11.49
CA GLU A 112 -0.35 8.96 -12.66
C GLU A 112 0.92 8.55 -13.44
N VAL A 113 1.26 7.25 -13.43
CA VAL A 113 2.31 6.67 -14.27
C VAL A 113 1.74 6.26 -15.63
N ASP A 114 2.35 6.72 -16.72
CA ASP A 114 1.97 6.35 -18.09
C ASP A 114 2.67 5.07 -18.58
N ASP A 115 2.19 4.51 -19.69
CA ASP A 115 2.75 3.28 -20.30
C ASP A 115 4.22 3.43 -20.69
N THR A 116 4.67 4.64 -21.04
CA THR A 116 6.06 4.90 -21.43
C THR A 116 6.98 4.73 -20.23
N LYS A 117 6.60 5.31 -19.10
CA LYS A 117 7.33 5.17 -17.84
C LYS A 117 7.22 3.74 -17.32
N LEU A 118 6.03 3.15 -17.36
CA LEU A 118 5.77 1.80 -16.88
C LEU A 118 6.65 0.75 -17.56
N ALA A 119 6.80 0.82 -18.89
CA ALA A 119 7.68 -0.06 -19.67
C ALA A 119 9.16 -0.02 -19.23
N THR A 120 9.58 0.98 -18.45
CA THR A 120 10.95 1.09 -17.93
C THR A 120 11.12 0.58 -16.50
N ILE A 121 10.05 0.21 -15.79
CA ILE A 121 10.11 -0.04 -14.34
C ILE A 121 9.48 -1.38 -13.91
N THR A 122 9.03 -2.26 -14.82
CA THR A 122 8.39 -3.55 -14.48
C THR A 122 9.36 -4.70 -14.16
N HIS A 123 10.65 -4.43 -14.01
CA HIS A 123 11.70 -5.46 -13.92
C HIS A 123 12.21 -5.74 -12.50
N TYR A 124 11.50 -5.27 -11.47
CA TYR A 124 11.81 -5.54 -10.06
C TYR A 124 10.99 -6.73 -9.53
N PRO A 125 11.58 -7.94 -9.37
CA PRO A 125 10.81 -9.16 -9.13
C PRO A 125 10.12 -9.22 -7.76
N ASN A 126 10.71 -8.61 -6.72
CA ASN A 126 10.14 -8.61 -5.36
C ASN A 126 9.35 -7.34 -5.03
N ALA A 127 9.29 -6.37 -5.95
CA ALA A 127 8.55 -5.13 -5.72
C ALA A 127 7.05 -5.36 -5.93
N ILE A 128 6.24 -4.71 -5.09
CA ILE A 128 4.79 -4.68 -5.26
C ILE A 128 4.43 -3.47 -6.13
N TYR A 129 3.66 -3.66 -7.19
CA TYR A 129 3.20 -2.56 -8.05
C TYR A 129 1.77 -2.19 -7.64
N ALA A 130 1.58 -0.97 -7.14
CA ALA A 130 0.28 -0.51 -6.66
C ALA A 130 -0.42 0.35 -7.71
N LEU A 131 -1.44 -0.21 -8.34
CA LEU A 131 -2.38 0.51 -9.20
C LEU A 131 -3.21 1.43 -8.31
N HIS A 132 -3.04 2.74 -8.47
CA HIS A 132 -3.59 3.72 -7.55
C HIS A 132 -4.43 4.75 -8.29
N HIS A 133 -5.74 4.75 -8.02
CA HIS A 133 -6.63 5.81 -8.47
C HIS A 133 -6.69 6.94 -7.44
N SER A 134 -6.34 8.15 -7.87
CA SER A 134 -6.29 9.32 -6.99
C SER A 134 -7.62 9.60 -6.28
N VAL A 135 -7.53 10.00 -5.01
CA VAL A 135 -8.68 10.46 -4.22
C VAL A 135 -9.25 11.81 -4.72
N ASP A 136 -8.45 12.59 -5.45
CA ASP A 136 -8.84 13.92 -5.96
C ASP A 136 -9.55 13.86 -7.32
N ARG A 137 -9.56 12.67 -7.95
CA ARG A 137 -10.22 12.46 -9.24
C ARG A 137 -11.73 12.37 -9.08
N ALA A 138 -12.44 13.01 -10.03
CA ALA A 138 -13.90 13.00 -10.06
C ALA A 138 -14.47 11.76 -10.75
N ASP A 139 -13.68 11.13 -11.63
CA ASP A 139 -14.03 9.88 -12.28
C ASP A 139 -13.83 8.69 -11.32
N LYS A 140 -14.53 7.59 -11.61
CA LYS A 140 -14.44 6.35 -10.85
C LYS A 140 -13.65 5.32 -11.64
N MET A 141 -12.76 4.63 -10.95
CA MET A 141 -12.07 3.45 -11.47
C MET A 141 -12.99 2.22 -11.41
N ASN A 142 -12.91 1.35 -12.41
CA ASN A 142 -13.39 -0.03 -12.31
C ASN A 142 -12.20 -0.92 -11.91
N PRO A 143 -12.07 -1.33 -10.64
CA PRO A 143 -10.86 -2.00 -10.15
C PRO A 143 -10.59 -3.34 -10.85
N VAL A 144 -11.64 -4.12 -11.13
CA VAL A 144 -11.51 -5.44 -11.75
C VAL A 144 -11.00 -5.31 -13.19
N ALA A 145 -11.55 -4.36 -13.95
CA ALA A 145 -11.09 -4.07 -15.30
C ALA A 145 -9.65 -3.53 -15.30
N THR A 146 -9.34 -2.58 -14.41
CA THR A 146 -8.00 -2.01 -14.27
C THR A 146 -6.94 -3.07 -13.97
N VAL A 147 -7.23 -4.00 -13.05
CA VAL A 147 -6.34 -5.14 -12.76
C VAL A 147 -6.22 -6.09 -13.96
N ALA A 148 -7.32 -6.42 -14.64
CA ALA A 148 -7.31 -7.30 -15.81
C ALA A 148 -6.43 -6.73 -16.93
N ASP A 149 -6.64 -5.45 -17.26
CA ASP A 149 -5.96 -4.76 -18.35
C ASP A 149 -4.46 -4.65 -18.05
N PHE A 150 -4.10 -4.29 -16.81
CA PHE A 150 -2.70 -4.21 -16.39
C PHE A 150 -2.01 -5.59 -16.45
N HIS A 151 -2.65 -6.62 -15.90
CA HIS A 151 -2.09 -7.97 -15.90
C HIS A 151 -1.89 -8.53 -17.32
N ALA A 152 -2.82 -8.23 -18.24
CA ALA A 152 -2.69 -8.61 -19.64
C ALA A 152 -1.55 -7.87 -20.37
N ALA A 153 -1.33 -6.59 -20.03
CA ALA A 153 -0.26 -5.78 -20.60
C ALA A 153 1.13 -6.08 -20.01
N HIS A 154 1.18 -6.46 -18.74
CA HIS A 154 2.42 -6.67 -17.96
C HIS A 154 2.44 -8.01 -17.21
N PRO A 155 2.38 -9.15 -17.93
CA PRO A 155 2.35 -10.48 -17.31
C PRO A 155 3.65 -10.82 -16.55
N GLU A 156 4.72 -10.05 -16.74
CA GLU A 156 5.98 -10.18 -15.99
C GLU A 156 5.90 -9.65 -14.55
N VAL A 157 4.92 -8.79 -14.22
CA VAL A 157 4.75 -8.23 -12.89
C VAL A 157 4.18 -9.29 -11.94
N ALA A 158 5.02 -9.75 -11.01
CA ALA A 158 4.67 -10.85 -10.10
C ALA A 158 3.81 -10.44 -8.91
N HIS A 159 3.87 -9.17 -8.48
CA HIS A 159 3.19 -8.69 -7.29
C HIS A 159 2.38 -7.43 -7.55
N LEU A 160 1.06 -7.52 -7.40
CA LEU A 160 0.14 -6.44 -7.71
C LEU A 160 -0.70 -6.04 -6.49
N ALA A 161 -0.88 -4.73 -6.34
CA ALA A 161 -1.81 -4.13 -5.42
C ALA A 161 -2.75 -3.17 -6.16
N ILE A 162 -3.95 -2.95 -5.62
CA ILE A 162 -4.93 -2.00 -6.17
C ILE A 162 -5.50 -1.14 -5.04
N ALA A 163 -5.52 0.18 -5.25
CA ALA A 163 -6.02 1.19 -4.32
C ALA A 163 -6.91 2.21 -5.04
N GLY A 164 -7.87 2.78 -4.31
CA GLY A 164 -8.69 3.89 -4.78
C GLY A 164 -10.18 3.61 -4.73
N GLY A 165 -10.81 3.93 -3.60
CA GLY A 165 -12.27 3.89 -3.47
C GLY A 165 -12.91 2.50 -3.47
N ILE A 166 -12.14 1.45 -3.15
CA ILE A 166 -12.61 0.07 -3.18
C ILE A 166 -13.62 -0.19 -2.05
N ASN A 167 -14.75 -0.80 -2.42
CA ASN A 167 -15.81 -1.24 -1.51
C ASN A 167 -15.82 -2.78 -1.40
N LEU A 168 -16.74 -3.31 -0.60
CA LEU A 168 -16.81 -4.75 -0.34
C LEU A 168 -17.05 -5.58 -1.60
N ASP A 169 -17.97 -5.14 -2.47
CA ASP A 169 -18.29 -5.84 -3.72
C ASP A 169 -17.06 -5.86 -4.65
N GLY A 170 -16.37 -4.72 -4.82
CA GLY A 170 -15.15 -4.65 -5.62
C GLY A 170 -14.02 -5.51 -5.07
N ALA A 171 -13.85 -5.57 -3.74
CA ALA A 171 -12.88 -6.47 -3.11
C ALA A 171 -13.22 -7.94 -3.36
N LYS A 172 -14.50 -8.31 -3.30
CA LYS A 172 -14.96 -9.67 -3.61
C LYS A 172 -14.70 -10.03 -5.07
N GLU A 173 -15.06 -9.17 -6.01
CA GLU A 173 -14.84 -9.43 -7.45
C GLU A 173 -13.34 -9.55 -7.79
N LEU A 174 -12.48 -8.73 -7.15
CA LEU A 174 -11.02 -8.85 -7.27
C LEU A 174 -10.49 -10.19 -6.72
N ALA A 175 -11.04 -10.66 -5.60
CA ALA A 175 -10.68 -11.95 -5.02
C ALA A 175 -11.07 -13.11 -5.96
N GLU A 176 -12.28 -13.07 -6.52
CA GLU A 176 -12.77 -14.05 -7.50
C GLU A 176 -11.94 -14.04 -8.80
N GLN A 177 -11.49 -12.86 -9.23
CA GLN A 177 -10.63 -12.69 -10.40
C GLN A 177 -9.25 -13.31 -10.20
N GLY A 178 -8.67 -13.22 -9.00
CA GLY A 178 -7.41 -13.88 -8.65
C GLY A 178 -6.16 -13.33 -9.35
N LEU A 179 -6.21 -12.09 -9.85
CA LEU A 179 -5.11 -11.43 -10.58
C LEU A 179 -4.34 -10.37 -9.77
N THR A 180 -4.76 -10.09 -8.53
CA THR A 180 -4.07 -9.14 -7.64
C THR A 180 -3.77 -9.79 -6.30
N ASP A 181 -2.63 -9.43 -5.70
CA ASP A 181 -2.18 -9.99 -4.43
C ASP A 181 -2.75 -9.21 -3.25
N ILE A 182 -2.90 -7.90 -3.39
CA ILE A 182 -3.28 -6.99 -2.30
C ILE A 182 -4.42 -6.07 -2.76
N VAL A 183 -5.43 -5.91 -1.91
CA VAL A 183 -6.43 -4.86 -2.03
C VAL A 183 -6.28 -3.84 -0.91
N ILE A 184 -6.23 -2.56 -1.25
CA ILE A 184 -5.99 -1.47 -0.30
C ILE A 184 -7.30 -0.72 -0.06
N VAL A 185 -7.76 -0.73 1.20
CA VAL A 185 -9.04 -0.15 1.61
C VAL A 185 -8.83 0.82 2.76
N GLY A 186 -9.11 2.11 2.50
CA GLY A 186 -9.04 3.16 3.53
C GLY A 186 -10.42 3.51 4.08
N SER A 187 -11.03 4.55 3.51
CA SER A 187 -12.21 5.19 4.10
C SER A 187 -13.43 4.28 4.30
N THR A 188 -13.62 3.23 3.49
CA THR A 188 -14.72 2.28 3.64
C THR A 188 -14.66 1.55 4.99
N ILE A 189 -13.46 1.20 5.45
CA ILE A 189 -13.23 0.58 6.76
C ILE A 189 -13.12 1.65 7.84
N MET A 190 -12.30 2.68 7.61
CA MET A 190 -11.96 3.67 8.63
C MET A 190 -13.14 4.58 9.06
N LYS A 191 -14.16 4.74 8.22
CA LYS A 191 -15.37 5.51 8.54
C LYS A 191 -16.54 4.62 9.02
N ALA A 192 -16.35 3.30 9.09
CA ALA A 192 -17.36 2.42 9.66
C ALA A 192 -17.53 2.68 11.16
N ALA A 193 -18.70 2.34 11.70
CA ALA A 193 -18.96 2.45 13.14
C ALA A 193 -18.03 1.55 13.96
N ASP A 194 -17.63 0.41 13.38
CA ASP A 194 -16.66 -0.53 13.94
C ASP A 194 -15.67 -0.94 12.82
N PRO A 195 -14.47 -0.33 12.78
CA PRO A 195 -13.45 -0.66 11.77
C PRO A 195 -12.97 -2.11 11.84
N VAL A 196 -12.96 -2.75 13.02
CA VAL A 196 -12.52 -4.15 13.17
C VAL A 196 -13.55 -5.08 12.54
N ALA A 197 -14.83 -4.89 12.86
CA ALA A 197 -15.91 -5.68 12.25
C ALA A 197 -15.99 -5.47 10.73
N ALA A 198 -15.80 -4.23 10.26
CA ALA A 198 -15.71 -3.95 8.83
C ALA A 198 -14.53 -4.70 8.18
N THR A 199 -13.35 -4.66 8.79
CA THR A 199 -12.16 -5.40 8.31
C THR A 199 -12.43 -6.90 8.22
N GLN A 200 -13.03 -7.49 9.26
CA GLN A 200 -13.39 -8.91 9.26
C GLN A 200 -14.37 -9.26 8.13
N THR A 201 -15.35 -8.39 7.88
CA THR A 201 -16.29 -8.56 6.76
C THR A 201 -15.57 -8.59 5.42
N PHE A 202 -14.57 -7.72 5.21
CA PHE A 202 -13.73 -7.76 4.01
C PHE A 202 -12.93 -9.07 3.92
N MET A 203 -12.25 -9.47 5.01
CA MET A 203 -11.48 -10.72 5.05
C MET A 203 -12.35 -11.94 4.72
N GLU A 204 -13.57 -12.01 5.26
CA GLU A 204 -14.52 -13.10 4.97
C GLU A 204 -14.99 -13.10 3.51
N ALA A 205 -15.23 -11.93 2.92
CA ALA A 205 -15.71 -11.81 1.55
C ALA A 205 -14.66 -12.12 0.48
N MET A 206 -13.36 -12.06 0.83
CA MET A 206 -12.25 -12.36 -0.08
C MET A 206 -11.73 -13.81 0.02
N ASN A 207 -12.30 -14.61 0.93
CA ASN A 207 -11.93 -16.02 1.12
C ASN A 207 -12.63 -16.97 0.14
#